data_AF-A0A9D7Z815-F1
#
_entry.id   AF-A0A9D7Z815-F1
#
_cell.length_a   1.000
_cell.length_b   1.000
_cell.length_c   1.000
_cell.angle_alpha   90.00
_cell.angle_beta   90.00
_cell.angle_gamma   90.00
#
_symmetry.space_group_name_H-M   'P 1'
#
loop_
_entity.id
_entity.type
_entity.pdbx_description
1 polymer ?
#
loop_
_entity_poly.entity_id
_entity_poly.type
_entity_poly.pdbx_seq_one_letter_code
_entity_poly.pdbx_strand_id
1 'polypeptide(L)'
;MIKDRVEAANAIYVDVWDVFLDEEGGYTSFGPDVEGRRRRLRDNAGVGFTWPGKSKLAFFAEKAIARVLGSSGAFAFEGVEDDPNFVVLTGRIWSPET
;
A
#
# COMPACT_ATOMS: atom_id res chain seq x y z
N MET A 1 16.07 -6.02 12.44
CA MET A 1 17.41 -6.41 11.90
C MET A 1 17.74 -5.78 10.54
N ILE A 2 16.83 -5.69 9.56
CA ILE A 2 17.09 -4.94 8.30
C ILE A 2 16.56 -3.50 8.40
N LYS A 3 15.33 -3.32 8.89
CA LYS A 3 14.71 -2.01 9.11
C LYS A 3 15.62 -1.05 9.90
N ASP A 4 16.09 -1.48 11.07
CA ASP A 4 16.95 -0.66 11.95
C ASP A 4 18.26 -0.21 11.26
N ARG A 5 18.81 -1.03 10.36
CA ARG A 5 20.03 -0.70 9.60
C ARG A 5 19.76 0.32 8.50
N VAL A 6 18.59 0.22 7.86
CA VAL A 6 18.16 1.14 6.80
C VAL A 6 17.85 2.51 7.40
N GLU A 7 17.17 2.55 8.55
CA GLU A 7 16.89 3.79 9.28
C GLU A 7 18.18 4.46 9.77
N ALA A 8 19.14 3.69 10.30
CA ALA A 8 20.45 4.21 10.70
C ALA A 8 21.25 4.82 9.52
N ALA A 9 20.96 4.39 8.29
CA ALA A 9 21.56 4.93 7.07
C ALA A 9 20.77 6.11 6.48
N ASN A 10 19.75 6.65 7.18
CA ASN A 10 18.82 7.66 6.68
C ASN A 10 18.10 7.24 5.38
N ALA A 11 17.90 5.95 5.18
CA ALA A 11 17.13 5.41 4.08
C ALA A 11 15.74 4.97 4.56
N ILE A 12 14.81 4.79 3.62
CA ILE A 12 13.43 4.40 3.91
C ILE A 12 13.28 2.91 3.68
N TYR A 13 12.82 2.20 4.71
CA TYR A 13 12.46 0.80 4.60
C TYR A 13 10.97 0.68 4.25
N VAL A 14 10.67 0.05 3.11
CA VAL A 14 9.30 -0.26 2.71
C VAL A 14 9.07 -1.74 2.97
N ASP A 15 8.26 -2.05 3.98
CA ASP A 15 7.85 -3.43 4.21
C ASP A 15 6.74 -3.81 3.25
N VAL A 16 6.98 -4.87 2.50
CA VAL A 16 6.03 -5.41 1.52
C VAL A 16 5.73 -6.87 1.80
N TRP A 17 6.27 -7.47 2.85
CA TRP A 17 6.16 -8.91 3.05
C TRP A 17 4.70 -9.32 3.24
N ASP A 18 4.00 -8.68 4.17
CA ASP A 18 2.63 -9.01 4.56
C ASP A 18 1.62 -8.88 3.41
N VAL A 19 1.85 -7.96 2.47
CA VAL A 19 0.93 -7.72 1.34
C VAL A 19 1.01 -8.81 0.25
N PHE A 20 1.98 -9.72 0.35
CA PHE A 20 2.13 -10.90 -0.50
C PHE A 20 1.93 -12.23 0.24
N LEU A 21 1.46 -12.18 1.49
CA LEU A 21 1.02 -13.36 2.23
C LEU A 21 -0.49 -13.57 2.05
N ASP A 22 -0.96 -14.74 2.45
CA ASP A 22 -2.38 -15.00 2.64
C ASP A 22 -2.89 -14.46 4.00
N GLU A 23 -4.17 -14.66 4.28
CA GLU A 23 -4.83 -14.21 5.51
C GLU A 23 -4.28 -14.89 6.78
N GLU A 24 -3.63 -16.04 6.65
CA GLU A 24 -3.01 -16.79 7.75
C GLU A 24 -1.50 -16.50 7.88
N GLY A 25 -0.97 -15.56 7.09
CA GLY A 25 0.47 -15.22 7.07
C GLY A 25 1.32 -16.25 6.32
N GLY A 26 0.68 -17.13 5.55
CA GLY A 26 1.29 -18.16 4.73
C GLY A 26 1.74 -17.66 3.36
N TYR A 27 2.61 -18.47 2.73
CA TYR A 27 3.01 -18.25 1.35
C TYR A 27 1.83 -18.49 0.40
N THR A 28 1.53 -17.51 -0.45
CA THR A 28 0.57 -17.67 -1.55
C THR A 28 1.15 -17.23 -2.88
N SER A 29 0.80 -17.96 -3.94
CA SER A 29 1.13 -17.59 -5.32
C SER A 29 0.12 -16.61 -5.92
N PHE A 30 -1.06 -16.49 -5.30
CA PHE A 30 -2.18 -15.68 -5.75
C PHE A 30 -2.56 -14.65 -4.71
N GLY A 31 -2.91 -13.45 -5.15
CA GLY A 31 -3.34 -12.40 -4.25
C GLY A 31 -4.01 -11.25 -5.00
N PRO A 32 -4.49 -10.25 -4.26
CA PRO A 32 -5.04 -9.03 -4.85
C PRO A 32 -3.93 -8.24 -5.54
N ASP A 33 -4.13 -7.87 -6.81
CA ASP A 33 -3.28 -6.93 -7.52
C ASP A 33 -3.53 -5.47 -7.07
N VAL A 34 -2.91 -4.49 -7.75
CA VAL A 34 -3.10 -3.05 -7.47
C VAL A 34 -4.56 -2.61 -7.60
N GLU A 35 -5.34 -3.29 -8.45
CA GLU A 35 -6.76 -3.01 -8.70
C GLU A 35 -7.68 -3.84 -7.79
N GLY A 36 -7.12 -4.61 -6.85
CA GLY A 36 -7.87 -5.50 -5.95
C GLY A 36 -8.34 -6.81 -6.61
N ARG A 37 -7.96 -7.07 -7.86
CA ARG A 37 -8.35 -8.31 -8.56
C ARG A 37 -7.43 -9.45 -8.14
N ARG A 38 -8.00 -10.62 -7.86
CA ARG A 38 -7.23 -11.83 -7.56
C ARG A 38 -6.47 -12.27 -8.81
N ARG A 39 -5.15 -12.10 -8.81
CA ARG A 39 -4.25 -12.56 -9.88
C ARG A 39 -3.08 -13.33 -9.29
N ARG A 40 -2.40 -14.07 -10.16
CA ARG A 40 -1.14 -14.71 -9.81
C ARG A 40 -0.06 -13.64 -9.67
N LEU A 41 0.50 -13.46 -8.48
CA LEU A 41 1.51 -12.44 -8.19
C LEU A 41 2.93 -13.00 -8.20
N ARG A 42 3.09 -14.28 -7.84
CA ARG A 42 4.39 -14.97 -7.81
C ARG A 42 4.55 -15.93 -8.99
N ASP A 43 5.78 -16.11 -9.45
CA ASP A 43 6.11 -17.00 -10.55
C ASP A 43 5.91 -18.49 -10.18
N ASN A 44 6.25 -19.41 -11.08
CA ASN A 44 6.11 -20.84 -10.84
C ASN A 44 7.24 -21.44 -10.00
N ALA A 45 8.38 -20.75 -9.91
CA ALA A 45 9.49 -21.14 -9.05
C ALA A 45 9.29 -20.67 -7.59
N GLY A 46 8.34 -19.77 -7.35
CA GLY A 46 7.98 -19.22 -6.05
C GLY A 46 8.91 -18.13 -5.51
N VAL A 47 9.96 -17.80 -6.26
CA VAL A 47 10.96 -16.78 -5.88
C VAL A 47 10.71 -15.46 -6.63
N GLY A 48 10.26 -15.53 -7.88
CA GLY A 48 10.03 -14.35 -8.72
C GLY A 48 8.60 -13.80 -8.63
N PHE A 49 8.41 -12.60 -9.16
CA PHE A 49 7.10 -11.99 -9.37
C PHE A 49 6.69 -12.04 -10.84
N THR A 50 5.40 -12.29 -11.07
CA THR A 50 4.77 -12.06 -12.38
C THR A 50 4.64 -10.56 -12.65
N TRP A 51 4.23 -10.18 -13.86
CA TRP A 51 4.01 -8.76 -14.19
C TRP A 51 3.04 -8.06 -13.20
N PRO A 52 1.87 -8.63 -12.85
CA PRO A 52 1.00 -8.05 -11.83
C PRO A 52 1.65 -7.92 -10.44
N GLY A 53 2.48 -8.89 -10.04
CA GLY A 53 3.23 -8.84 -8.77
C GLY A 53 4.27 -7.72 -8.76
N LYS A 54 4.97 -7.51 -9.87
CA LYS A 54 5.93 -6.39 -10.03
C LYS A 54 5.23 -5.05 -9.99
N SER A 55 4.08 -4.90 -10.67
CA SER A 55 3.30 -3.66 -10.62
C SER A 55 2.79 -3.36 -9.21
N LYS A 56 2.40 -4.39 -8.44
CA LYS A 56 2.06 -4.24 -7.02
C LYS A 56 3.24 -3.78 -6.19
N LEU A 57 4.42 -4.36 -6.38
CA LEU A 57 5.64 -3.95 -5.69
C LEU A 57 6.01 -2.49 -6.03
N ALA A 58 5.96 -2.13 -7.31
CA ALA A 58 6.25 -0.78 -7.78
C ALA A 58 5.31 0.25 -7.16
N PHE A 59 4.03 -0.08 -7.01
CA PHE A 59 3.04 0.80 -6.37
C PHE A 59 3.40 1.13 -4.91
N PHE A 60 3.84 0.14 -4.12
CA PHE A 60 4.28 0.40 -2.74
C PHE A 60 5.57 1.23 -2.69
N ALA A 61 6.52 0.99 -3.59
CA ALA A 61 7.72 1.80 -3.71
C ALA A 61 7.42 3.25 -4.14
N GLU A 62 6.52 3.42 -5.11
CA GLU A 62 6.08 4.73 -5.62
C GLU A 62 5.44 5.56 -4.52
N LYS A 63 4.57 4.96 -3.69
CA LYS A 63 3.99 5.65 -2.51
C LYS A 63 5.05 6.15 -1.55
N ALA A 64 6.05 5.32 -1.24
CA ALA A 64 7.13 5.71 -0.34
C ALA A 64 7.97 6.87 -0.94
N ILE A 65 8.26 6.82 -2.24
CA ILE A 65 8.98 7.88 -2.95
C ILE A 65 8.15 9.17 -3.00
N ALA A 66 6.85 9.08 -3.30
CA ALA A 66 5.95 10.23 -3.36
C ALA A 66 5.87 10.97 -2.00
N ARG A 67 5.91 10.23 -0.89
CA ARG A 67 5.97 10.79 0.47
C ARG A 67 7.22 11.63 0.70
N VAL A 68 8.38 11.19 0.19
CA VAL A 68 9.64 11.93 0.30
C VAL A 68 9.64 13.17 -0.58
N LEU A 69 9.13 13.05 -1.79
CA LEU A 69 9.14 14.12 -2.78
C LEU A 69 8.08 15.20 -2.51
N GLY A 70 7.27 15.06 -1.46
CA GLY A 70 6.26 16.04 -1.08
C GLY A 70 5.20 16.27 -2.15
N SER A 71 4.93 15.26 -2.99
CA SER A 71 3.93 15.40 -4.06
C SER A 71 2.53 15.39 -3.44
N SER A 72 1.96 16.59 -3.30
CA SER A 72 0.67 16.88 -2.66
C SER A 72 -0.56 16.20 -3.29
N GLY A 73 -0.39 15.35 -4.31
CA GLY A 73 -1.48 14.59 -4.94
C GLY A 73 -1.75 13.21 -4.33
N ALA A 74 -0.84 12.67 -3.51
CA ALA A 74 -0.98 11.35 -2.89
C ALA A 74 -1.68 11.38 -1.51
N PHE A 75 -2.00 12.56 -0.98
CA PHE A 75 -2.56 12.75 0.37
C PHE A 75 -4.09 12.64 0.45
N ALA A 76 -4.79 12.15 -0.58
CA ALA A 76 -6.25 12.03 -0.49
C ALA A 76 -6.74 10.96 0.52
N PHE A 77 -5.86 10.16 1.12
CA PHE A 77 -6.25 9.10 2.07
C PHE A 77 -5.34 8.97 3.31
N GLU A 78 -4.37 9.86 3.54
CA GLU A 78 -3.57 9.82 4.77
C GLU A 78 -4.30 10.59 5.87
N GLY A 79 -5.21 9.89 6.56
CA GLY A 79 -5.98 10.41 7.68
C GLY A 79 -7.11 9.50 8.18
N VAL A 80 -7.07 8.18 7.92
CA VAL A 80 -8.06 7.23 8.47
C VAL A 80 -7.35 6.17 9.30
N GLU A 81 -6.62 6.63 10.32
CA GLU A 81 -6.37 5.83 11.51
C GLU A 81 -6.94 6.63 12.68
N ASP A 82 -8.08 6.15 13.22
CA ASP A 82 -8.72 6.52 14.49
C ASP A 82 -9.61 7.78 14.61
N ASP A 83 -10.63 7.98 13.75
CA ASP A 83 -11.82 8.79 14.16
C ASP A 83 -13.14 8.22 13.57
N PRO A 84 -14.08 7.73 14.41
CA PRO A 84 -15.38 7.23 13.95
C PRO A 84 -16.34 8.32 13.44
N ASN A 85 -15.99 9.61 13.52
CA ASN A 85 -16.82 10.74 13.07
C ASN A 85 -16.23 11.53 11.89
N PHE A 86 -15.27 10.97 11.17
CA PHE A 86 -14.64 11.68 10.05
C PHE A 86 -15.61 11.89 8.86
N VAL A 87 -16.18 13.10 8.76
CA VAL A 87 -16.91 13.57 7.57
C VAL A 87 -15.92 14.20 6.60
N VAL A 88 -15.72 13.54 5.46
CA VAL A 88 -14.93 14.06 4.34
C VAL A 88 -15.70 15.21 3.69
N LEU A 89 -15.20 16.44 3.81
CA LEU A 89 -15.69 17.61 3.07
C LEU A 89 -15.31 17.54 1.58
N THR A 90 -15.71 16.46 0.91
CA THR A 90 -15.77 16.44 -0.55
C THR A 90 -17.06 17.11 -1.00
N GLY A 91 -17.07 18.44 -1.04
CA GLY A 91 -17.93 19.22 -1.94
C GLY A 91 -19.38 18.75 -2.16
N ARG A 92 -20.08 18.28 -1.13
CA ARG A 92 -21.54 18.14 -1.13
C ARG A 92 -22.08 18.83 0.11
N ILE A 93 -22.69 19.98 -0.15
CA ILE A 93 -23.67 20.65 0.69
C ILE A 93 -24.64 19.61 1.27
N TRP A 94 -24.55 19.33 2.57
CA TRP A 94 -25.72 18.87 3.30
C TRP A 94 -26.20 20.05 4.14
N SER A 95 -27.29 20.65 3.67
CA SER A 95 -28.12 21.57 4.46
C SER A 95 -28.80 20.74 5.55
N PRO A 96 -28.75 21.12 6.83
CA PRO A 96 -29.60 20.48 7.82
C PRO A 96 -31.06 20.87 7.53
N GLU A 97 -31.89 19.87 7.28
CA GLU A 97 -33.35 20.00 7.27
C GLU A 97 -33.83 20.31 8.71
N THR A 98 -34.74 21.27 8.82
CA THR A 98 -35.40 21.74 10.05
C THR A 98 -36.27 20.66 10.69
#